data_AF-E3PQP2-F1
#
_entry.id   AF-E3PQP2-F1
#
_cell.length_a   1.000
_cell.length_b   1.000
_cell.length_c   1.000
_cell.angle_alpha   90.00
_cell.angle_beta   90.00
_cell.angle_gamma   90.00
#
_symmetry.space_group_name_H-M   'P 1'
#
loop_
_entity.id
_entity.type
_entity.pdbx_description
1 polymer ?
#
loop_
_entity_poly.entity_id
_entity_poly.type
_entity_poly.pdbx_seq_one_letter_code
_entity_poly.pdbx_strand_id
1 'polypeptide(L)' 'INVKIADIDIDLYARNSEVIVKVNGMEIPTNNLPYQHPTALIQIKHKGDGISVFAPSLGLHEVYFDKNSWMIKVAD' A
#
# COMPACT_ATOMS: atom_id res chain seq x y z
N ILE A 1 4.12 8.48 0.96
CA ILE A 1 2.71 8.73 1.33
C ILE A 1 2.36 7.84 2.54
N ASN A 2 1.67 8.38 3.53
CA ASN A 2 1.10 7.61 4.63
C ASN A 2 -0.40 7.44 4.37
N VAL A 3 -0.91 6.23 4.55
CA VAL A 3 -2.31 5.87 4.36
C VAL A 3 -2.78 5.22 5.66
N LYS A 4 -3.71 5.89 6.35
CA LYS A 4 -4.35 5.36 7.56
C LYS A 4 -5.76 4.89 7.20
N ILE A 5 -6.03 3.61 7.39
CA ILE A 5 -7.32 2.97 7.09
C ILE A 5 -7.76 2.21 8.33
N ALA A 6 -8.84 2.65 8.96
CA ALA A 6 -9.21 2.20 10.31
C ALA A 6 -8.03 2.36 11.30
N ASP A 7 -7.64 1.30 11.99
CA ASP A 7 -6.51 1.22 12.93
C ASP A 7 -5.18 0.83 12.26
N ILE A 8 -5.17 0.64 10.94
CA ILE A 8 -4.02 0.17 10.17
C ILE A 8 -3.28 1.34 9.54
N ASP A 9 -1.97 1.40 9.77
CA ASP A 9 -1.07 2.41 9.26
C ASP A 9 -0.20 1.82 8.15
N ILE A 10 -0.22 2.44 6.96
CA ILE A 10 0.55 1.98 5.80
C ILE A 10 1.41 3.12 5.28
N ASP A 11 2.73 2.95 5.34
CA ASP A 11 3.67 3.87 4.72
C ASP A 11 4.17 3.31 3.40
N LEU A 12 4.14 4.14 2.35
CA LEU A 12 4.79 3.89 1.07
C LEU A 12 5.81 4.98 0.81
N TYR A 13 7.06 4.62 0.57
CA TYR A 13 8.11 5.59 0.27
C TYR A 13 9.20 4.98 -0.60
N ALA A 14 9.86 5.82 -1.40
CA ALA A 14 11.00 5.39 -2.18
C ALA A 14 12.25 5.29 -1.29
N ARG A 15 13.00 4.19 -1.40
CA ARG A 15 14.35 4.04 -0.85
C ARG A 15 15.25 3.53 -1.97
N ASN A 16 16.23 4.34 -2.36
CA ASN A 16 17.09 4.06 -3.52
C ASN A 16 16.25 3.82 -4.79
N SER A 17 16.41 2.66 -5.41
CA SER A 17 15.70 2.22 -6.60
C SER A 17 14.44 1.40 -6.32
N GLU A 18 13.94 1.37 -5.08
CA GLU A 18 12.81 0.52 -4.71
C GLU A 18 11.71 1.31 -3.98
N VAL A 19 10.47 0.82 -4.09
CA VAL A 19 9.37 1.27 -3.23
C VAL A 19 9.35 0.37 -2.01
N ILE A 20 9.41 0.98 -0.83
CA ILE A 20 9.31 0.31 0.46
C ILE A 20 7.89 0.49 0.97
N VAL A 21 7.34 -0.59 1.53
CA VAL A 21 6.07 -0.58 2.25
C VAL A 21 6.29 -0.95 3.71
N LYS A 22 5.68 -0.18 4.62
CA LYS A 22 5.52 -0.57 6.02
C LYS A 22 4.06 -0.71 6.35
N VAL A 23 3.74 -1.72 7.17
CA VAL A 23 2.42 -1.91 7.76
C VAL A 23 2.58 -1.88 9.27
N ASN A 24 1.91 -0.96 9.95
CA ASN A 24 2.02 -0.72 11.38
C ASN A 24 3.49 -0.58 11.85
N GLY A 25 4.28 0.17 11.08
CA GLY A 25 5.71 0.40 11.34
C GLY A 25 6.64 -0.75 10.95
N MET A 26 6.13 -1.94 10.60
CA MET A 26 6.94 -3.08 10.16
C MET A 26 7.14 -3.06 8.66
N GLU A 27 8.39 -3.09 8.21
CA GLU A 27 8.74 -3.20 6.79
C GLU A 27 8.32 -4.58 6.26
N ILE A 28 7.54 -4.59 5.17
CA ILE A 28 7.18 -5.82 4.47
C ILE A 28 8.15 -5.97 3.29
N PRO A 29 8.98 -7.04 3.27
CA PRO A 29 9.88 -7.29 2.16
C PRO A 29 9.10 -7.36 0.83
N THR A 30 9.62 -6.72 -0.22
CA THR A 30 8.95 -6.63 -1.53
C THR A 30 8.72 -8.00 -2.18
N ASN A 31 9.58 -8.98 -1.87
CA ASN A 31 9.43 -10.38 -2.29
C ASN A 31 8.31 -11.13 -1.54
N ASN A 32 7.78 -10.57 -0.45
CA ASN A 32 6.64 -11.12 0.29
C ASN A 32 5.30 -10.53 -0.17
N LEU A 33 5.28 -9.71 -1.23
CA LEU A 33 4.05 -9.23 -1.85
C LEU A 33 3.50 -10.30 -2.82
N PRO A 34 2.16 -10.50 -2.88
CA PRO A 34 1.13 -9.70 -2.25
C PRO A 34 0.97 -9.97 -0.75
N TYR A 35 0.88 -8.91 0.04
CA TYR A 35 0.53 -8.96 1.45
C TYR A 35 -0.99 -8.82 1.61
N GLN A 36 -1.59 -9.72 2.40
CA GLN A 36 -2.99 -9.62 2.85
C GLN A 36 -2.99 -9.35 4.35
N HIS A 37 -3.71 -8.30 4.77
CA HIS A 37 -3.79 -8.00 6.19
C HIS A 37 -4.67 -9.06 6.89
N PRO A 38 -4.28 -9.57 8.08
CA PRO A 38 -4.96 -10.70 8.71
C PRO A 38 -6.38 -10.39 9.21
N THR A 39 -6.65 -9.14 9.58
CA THR A 39 -7.91 -8.73 10.24
C THR A 39 -8.77 -7.79 9.40
N ALA A 40 -8.25 -7.28 8.29
CA ALA A 40 -8.95 -6.33 7.42
C ALA A 40 -8.78 -6.72 5.96
N LEU A 41 -9.78 -6.42 5.14
CA LEU A 41 -9.76 -6.69 3.69
C LEU A 41 -8.89 -5.66 2.95
N ILE A 42 -7.61 -5.64 3.32
CA ILE A 42 -6.56 -4.82 2.72
C ILE A 42 -5.58 -5.75 2.00
N GLN A 43 -5.31 -5.43 0.74
CA GLN A 43 -4.31 -6.11 -0.08
C GLN A 43 -3.26 -5.12 -0.55
N ILE A 44 -1.99 -5.48 -0.41
CA ILE A 44 -0.85 -4.71 -0.90
C ILE A 44 -0.11 -5.56 -1.93
N LYS A 45 0.13 -5.03 -3.13
CA LYS A 45 0.80 -5.79 -4.20
C LYS A 45 1.59 -4.90 -5.15
N HIS A 46 2.51 -5.51 -5.89
CA HIS A 46 3.20 -4.85 -7.01
C HIS A 46 2.21 -4.46 -8.11
N LYS A 47 2.45 -3.30 -8.74
CA LYS A 47 1.75 -2.84 -9.93
C LYS A 47 2.71 -1.99 -10.77
N GLY A 48 3.09 -2.48 -11.95
CA GLY A 48 4.12 -1.81 -12.76
C GLY A 48 5.41 -1.62 -11.96
N ASP A 49 5.92 -0.38 -11.93
CA ASP A 49 7.15 -0.01 -11.21
C ASP A 49 6.90 0.38 -9.73
N GLY A 50 5.66 0.27 -9.26
CA GLY A 50 5.23 0.71 -7.93
C GLY A 50 4.47 -0.35 -7.12
N ILE A 51 3.89 0.13 -6.03
CA ILE A 51 3.08 -0.67 -5.11
C ILE A 51 1.67 -0.07 -5.05
N SER A 52 0.66 -0.94 -5.05
CA SER A 52 -0.73 -0.58 -4.83
C SER A 52 -1.27 -1.17 -3.53
N VAL A 53 -2.01 -0.36 -2.80
CA VAL A 53 -2.82 -0.71 -1.63
C VAL A 53 -4.29 -0.67 -2.03
N PHE A 54 -5.02 -1.77 -1.81
CA PHE A 54 -6.45 -1.89 -2.08
C PHE A 54 -7.20 -2.12 -0.77
N ALA A 55 -8.27 -1.38 -0.54
CA ALA A 55 -9.15 -1.57 0.61
C ALA A 55 -10.60 -1.16 0.30
N PRO A 56 -11.23 -1.72 -0.76
CA PRO A 56 -12.50 -1.21 -1.28
C PRO A 56 -13.62 -1.28 -0.24
N SER A 57 -13.63 -2.31 0.61
CA SER A 57 -14.59 -2.42 1.74
C SER A 57 -14.44 -1.35 2.82
N LEU A 58 -13.38 -0.54 2.76
CA LEU A 58 -13.05 0.53 3.69
C LEU A 58 -13.05 1.91 3.00
N GLY A 59 -13.77 2.04 1.87
CA GLY A 59 -13.93 3.31 1.13
C GLY A 59 -12.75 3.70 0.25
N LEU A 60 -11.69 2.88 0.21
CA LEU A 60 -10.49 3.14 -0.59
C LEU A 60 -10.33 2.08 -1.67
N HIS A 61 -10.61 2.45 -2.92
CA HIS A 61 -10.42 1.53 -4.04
C HIS A 61 -8.93 1.21 -4.24
N GLU A 62 -8.07 2.23 -4.40
CA GLU A 62 -6.64 2.04 -4.63
C GLU A 62 -5.82 3.25 -4.17
N VAL A 63 -4.71 3.02 -3.46
CA VAL A 63 -3.57 3.96 -3.41
C VAL A 63 -2.42 3.30 -4.16
N TYR A 64 -1.99 3.92 -5.25
CA TYR A 64 -0.81 3.53 -6.00
C TYR A 64 0.33 4.52 -5.72
N PHE A 65 1.54 4.00 -5.56
CA PHE A 65 2.75 4.79 -5.36
C PHE A 65 3.92 4.16 -6.12
N ASP A 66 4.61 4.98 -6.92
CA ASP A 66 5.93 4.69 -7.47
C ASP A 66 6.92 5.82 -7.14
N LYS A 67 8.11 5.78 -7.72
CA LYS A 67 9.15 6.79 -7.47
C LYS A 67 8.80 8.19 -7.96
N ASN A 68 7.96 8.29 -8.98
CA ASN A 68 7.73 9.52 -9.72
C ASN A 68 6.34 10.12 -9.44
N SER A 69 5.41 9.29 -8.99
CA SER A 69 4.00 9.63 -8.92
C SER A 69 3.24 8.82 -7.88
N TRP A 70 2.05 9.30 -7.58
CA TRP A 70 1.08 8.60 -6.76
C TRP A 70 -0.31 8.85 -7.33
N MET A 71 -1.22 7.91 -7.07
CA MET A 71 -2.62 8.01 -7.48
C MET A 71 -3.51 7.47 -6.36
N ILE A 72 -4.61 8.15 -6.09
CA ILE A 72 -5.63 7.70 -5.14
C ILE A 72 -6.95 7.56 -5.90
N LYS A 73 -7.59 6.40 -5.74
CA LYS A 73 -8.96 6.13 -6.17
C LYS A 73 -9.77 5.78 -4.93
N VAL A 74 -10.81 6.56 -4.68
CA VAL A 74 -11.80 6.26 -3.64
C VAL A 74 -12.82 5.25 -4.19
N ALA A 75 -13.41 4.46 -3.30
CA ALA A 75 -14.57 3.64 -3.67
C ALA A 75 -15.83 4.52 -3.75
N ASP A 76 -16.80 4.09 -4.55
CA ASP A 76 -18.15 4.68 -4.61
C ASP A 76 -19.04 4.10 -3.50
#